data_AF-A0A962AJF2-F1
#
_entry.id   AF-A0A962AJF2-F1
#
_cell.length_a   1.000
_cell.length_b   1.000
_cell.length_c   1.000
_cell.angle_alpha   90.00
_cell.angle_beta   90.00
_cell.angle_gamma   90.00
#
_symmetry.space_group_name_H-M   'P 1'
#
loop_
_entity.id
_entity.type
_entity.pdbx_description
1 polymer ?
#
loop_
_entity_poly.entity_id
_entity_poly.type
_entity_poly.pdbx_seq_one_letter_code
_entity_poly.pdbx_strand_id
1 'polypeptide(L)'
;MRNCATLPRIIGQGRVSELLYTGRVLTAEEGDKWGFFNRLVALESVLADAQALAKEIADGPTFANAMTKTCLHQEWAMDVDSAIEAKAQAQAICMQTRDYGRAYRAFVAKGKPVFEGN
;
A
#
# COMPACT_ATOMS: atom_id res chain seq x y z
N MET A 1 5.71 -10.98 -20.59
CA MET A 1 6.94 -11.14 -19.76
C MET A 1 7.05 -10.16 -18.58
N ARG A 2 6.62 -8.89 -18.64
CA ARG A 2 6.75 -7.93 -17.52
C ARG A 2 6.05 -8.36 -16.21
N ASN A 3 4.99 -9.17 -16.31
CA ASN A 3 4.22 -9.64 -15.15
C ASN A 3 4.84 -10.85 -14.44
N CYS A 4 5.90 -11.49 -14.98
CA CYS A 4 6.46 -12.70 -14.36
C CYS A 4 7.22 -12.44 -13.05
N ALA A 5 7.67 -11.21 -12.80
CA ALA A 5 8.43 -10.86 -11.59
C ALA A 5 7.54 -10.32 -10.46
N THR A 6 6.49 -9.58 -10.80
CA THR A 6 5.63 -8.91 -9.82
C THR A 6 4.41 -9.73 -9.44
N LEU A 7 3.80 -10.43 -10.41
CA LEU A 7 2.55 -11.15 -10.19
C LEU A 7 2.70 -12.30 -9.17
N PRO A 8 3.79 -13.10 -9.16
CA PRO A 8 3.96 -14.15 -8.16
C PRO A 8 4.05 -13.63 -6.73
N ARG A 9 4.52 -12.38 -6.54
CA ARG A 9 4.58 -11.72 -5.24
C ARG A 9 3.21 -11.26 -4.75
N ILE A 10 2.27 -11.04 -5.66
CA ILE A 10 0.91 -10.58 -5.36
C ILE A 10 -0.02 -11.78 -5.14
N ILE A 11 -0.08 -12.70 -6.11
CA ILE A 11 -1.05 -13.81 -6.08
C ILE A 11 -0.42 -15.19 -5.87
N GLY A 12 0.90 -15.28 -5.68
CA GLY A 12 1.62 -16.54 -5.45
C GLY A 12 2.11 -17.23 -6.74
N GLN A 13 3.24 -17.93 -6.63
CA GLN A 13 3.93 -18.58 -7.76
C GLN A 13 3.06 -19.61 -8.51
N GLY A 14 2.32 -20.45 -7.77
CA GLY A 14 1.52 -21.53 -8.38
C GLY A 14 0.40 -21.00 -9.26
N ARG A 15 -0.38 -20.04 -8.74
CA ARG A 15 -1.50 -19.41 -9.47
C ARG A 15 -1.02 -18.66 -10.71
N VAL A 16 0.09 -17.93 -10.61
CA VAL A 16 0.70 -17.28 -11.79
C VAL A 16 1.15 -18.29 -12.82
N SER A 17 1.80 -19.38 -12.40
CA SER A 17 2.27 -20.41 -13.32
C SER A 17 1.11 -21.04 -14.09
N GLU A 18 0.01 -21.36 -13.41
CA GLU A 18 -1.22 -21.86 -14.05
C GLU A 18 -1.76 -20.87 -15.09
N LEU A 19 -1.93 -19.59 -14.74
CA LEU A 19 -2.42 -18.58 -15.68
C LEU A 19 -1.50 -18.41 -16.90
N LEU A 20 -0.18 -18.42 -16.68
CA LEU A 20 0.80 -18.24 -17.76
C LEU A 20 0.90 -19.46 -18.68
N TYR A 21 0.80 -20.69 -18.15
CA TYR A 21 0.86 -21.91 -18.95
C TYR A 21 -0.45 -22.20 -19.69
N THR A 22 -1.59 -21.94 -19.06
CA THR A 22 -2.91 -22.22 -19.66
C THR A 22 -3.40 -21.08 -20.55
N GLY A 23 -2.93 -19.85 -20.33
CA GLY A 23 -3.44 -18.67 -21.02
C GLY A 23 -4.89 -18.31 -20.66
N ARG A 24 -5.48 -18.92 -19.62
CA ARG A 24 -6.87 -18.64 -19.22
C ARG A 24 -7.02 -17.22 -18.71
N VAL A 25 -8.22 -16.69 -18.83
CA VAL A 25 -8.59 -15.37 -18.27
C VAL A 25 -8.83 -15.51 -16.77
N LEU A 26 -8.33 -14.55 -16.00
CA LEU A 26 -8.62 -14.37 -14.58
C LEU A 26 -9.89 -13.51 -14.43
N THR A 27 -10.91 -14.01 -13.72
CA THR A 27 -12.12 -13.19 -13.47
C THR A 27 -11.89 -12.17 -12.36
N ALA A 28 -12.79 -11.19 -12.25
CA ALA A 28 -12.72 -10.17 -11.21
C ALA A 28 -12.80 -10.78 -9.80
N GLU A 29 -13.73 -11.72 -9.61
CA GLU A 29 -14.00 -12.41 -8.34
C GLU A 29 -12.83 -13.31 -7.93
N GLU A 30 -12.20 -14.00 -8.89
CA GLU A 30 -10.97 -14.75 -8.62
C GLU A 30 -9.83 -13.80 -8.26
N GLY A 31 -9.66 -12.70 -9.00
CA GLY A 31 -8.62 -11.71 -8.75
C GLY A 31 -8.72 -11.08 -7.37
N ASP A 32 -9.93 -10.76 -6.91
CA ASP A 32 -10.19 -10.25 -5.55
C ASP A 32 -9.83 -11.28 -4.48
N LYS A 33 -10.32 -12.52 -4.62
CA LYS A 33 -10.00 -13.62 -3.68
C LYS A 33 -8.51 -13.95 -3.61
N TRP A 34 -7.78 -13.73 -4.70
CA TRP A 34 -6.35 -14.01 -4.77
C TRP A 34 -5.48 -12.83 -4.31
N GLY A 35 -6.07 -11.66 -4.05
CA GLY A 35 -5.36 -10.44 -3.67
C GLY A 35 -4.76 -9.66 -4.85
N PHE A 36 -5.17 -9.98 -6.09
CA PHE A 36 -4.81 -9.17 -7.26
C PHE A 36 -5.55 -7.82 -7.27
N PHE A 37 -6.82 -7.85 -6.85
CA PHE A 37 -7.62 -6.66 -6.59
C PHE A 37 -7.80 -6.49 -5.07
N ASN A 38 -7.75 -5.25 -4.60
CA ASN A 38 -7.98 -4.94 -3.19
C ASN A 38 -9.48 -4.90 -2.82
N ARG A 39 -10.35 -4.71 -3.82
CA ARG A 39 -11.81 -4.69 -3.69
C ARG A 39 -12.47 -4.78 -5.08
N LEU A 40 -13.73 -5.22 -5.09
CA LEU A 40 -14.63 -5.12 -6.23
C LEU A 40 -15.75 -4.13 -5.94
N VAL A 41 -16.11 -3.35 -6.95
CA VAL A 41 -17.16 -2.32 -6.88
C VAL A 41 -17.98 -2.35 -8.16
N ALA A 42 -19.17 -1.73 -8.15
CA ALA A 42 -20.01 -1.61 -9.33
C ALA A 42 -19.30 -0.81 -10.43
N LEU A 43 -19.54 -1.16 -11.70
CA LEU A 43 -18.82 -0.61 -12.85
C LEU A 43 -18.93 0.93 -12.92
N GLU A 44 -20.11 1.44 -12.63
CA GLU A 44 -20.45 2.86 -12.61
C GLU A 44 -19.75 3.63 -11.47
N SER A 45 -19.33 2.93 -10.41
CA SER A 45 -18.71 3.54 -9.22
C SER A 45 -17.18 3.47 -9.22
N VAL A 46 -16.56 2.71 -10.13
CA VAL A 46 -15.11 2.44 -10.15
C VAL A 46 -14.28 3.71 -10.01
N LEU A 47 -14.58 4.75 -10.81
CA LEU A 47 -13.81 5.98 -10.78
C LEU A 47 -14.04 6.78 -9.49
N ALA A 48 -15.30 6.86 -9.04
CA ALA A 48 -15.65 7.60 -7.83
C ALA A 48 -14.97 7.00 -6.59
N ASP A 49 -15.00 5.67 -6.45
CA ASP A 49 -14.37 4.97 -5.33
C ASP A 49 -12.85 5.07 -5.37
N ALA A 50 -12.24 5.00 -6.57
CA ALA A 50 -10.81 5.19 -6.74
C ALA A 50 -10.36 6.62 -6.34
N GLN A 51 -11.13 7.64 -6.73
CA GLN A 51 -10.86 9.03 -6.37
C GLN A 51 -11.06 9.29 -4.87
N ALA A 52 -12.09 8.69 -4.27
CA ALA A 52 -12.33 8.78 -2.84
C ALA A 52 -11.15 8.18 -2.04
N LEU A 53 -10.67 6.99 -2.44
CA LEU A 53 -9.50 6.36 -1.81
C LEU A 53 -8.21 7.18 -2.03
N ALA A 54 -8.00 7.70 -3.23
CA ALA A 54 -6.86 8.56 -3.51
C ALA A 54 -6.88 9.83 -2.65
N LYS A 55 -8.06 10.43 -2.45
CA LYS A 55 -8.25 11.58 -1.57
C LYS A 55 -7.96 11.22 -0.11
N GLU A 56 -8.44 10.08 0.38
CA GLU A 56 -8.13 9.62 1.74
C GLU A 56 -6.62 9.50 1.98
N ILE A 57 -5.88 8.93 1.01
CA ILE A 57 -4.43 8.80 1.09
C ILE A 57 -3.75 10.18 1.03
N ALA A 58 -4.23 11.08 0.16
CA ALA A 58 -3.67 12.41 -0.03
C ALA A 58 -3.94 13.35 1.17
N ASP A 59 -5.08 13.20 1.83
CA ASP A 59 -5.43 13.94 3.05
C ASP A 59 -4.64 13.44 4.27
N GLY A 60 -3.93 12.31 4.15
CA GLY A 60 -3.06 11.74 5.18
C GLY A 60 -1.64 12.33 5.23
N PRO A 61 -0.76 11.78 6.08
CA PRO A 61 0.63 12.24 6.22
C PRO A 61 1.45 11.85 4.97
N THR A 62 1.53 12.75 4.00
CA THR A 62 2.15 12.48 2.69
C THR A 62 3.59 12.00 2.79
N PHE A 63 4.40 12.59 3.67
CA PHE A 63 5.79 12.17 3.89
C PHE A 63 5.87 10.75 4.46
N ALA A 64 5.07 10.44 5.48
CA ALA A 64 5.03 9.11 6.07
C ALA A 64 4.56 8.06 5.04
N ASN A 65 3.54 8.37 4.25
CA ASN A 65 3.08 7.50 3.16
C ASN A 65 4.18 7.22 2.13
N ALA A 66 4.99 8.23 1.77
CA ALA A 66 6.13 8.06 0.87
C ALA A 66 7.23 7.17 1.46
N MET A 67 7.54 7.35 2.76
CA MET A 67 8.48 6.49 3.49
C MET A 67 7.98 5.05 3.57
N THR A 68 6.73 4.84 3.97
CA THR A 68 6.10 3.50 4.02
C THR A 68 6.15 2.81 2.66
N LYS A 69 5.81 3.52 1.57
CA LYS A 69 5.90 2.98 0.21
C LYS A 69 7.33 2.54 -0.14
N THR A 70 8.33 3.32 0.26
CA THR A 70 9.74 2.99 0.03
C THR A 70 10.15 1.73 0.79
N CYS A 71 9.81 1.65 2.09
CA CYS A 71 10.08 0.46 2.90
C CYS A 71 9.42 -0.80 2.32
N LEU A 72 8.14 -0.73 1.91
CA LEU A 72 7.43 -1.85 1.31
C LEU A 72 8.08 -2.35 0.01
N HIS A 73 8.66 -1.45 -0.79
CA HIS A 73 9.38 -1.85 -2.00
C HIS A 73 10.74 -2.49 -1.70
N GLN A 74 11.44 -2.00 -0.68
CA GLN A 74 12.76 -2.49 -0.29
C GLN A 74 12.69 -3.83 0.44
N GLU A 75 11.68 -4.04 1.29
CA GLU A 75 11.51 -5.23 2.12
C GLU A 75 11.53 -6.54 1.31
N TRP A 76 11.10 -6.50 0.04
CA TRP A 76 11.15 -7.66 -0.85
C TRP A 76 12.55 -8.21 -1.15
N ALA A 77 13.59 -7.40 -0.97
CA ALA A 77 14.98 -7.76 -1.22
C ALA A 77 15.81 -7.84 0.06
N MET A 78 15.17 -7.73 1.23
CA MET A 78 15.83 -7.68 2.53
C MET A 78 15.49 -8.93 3.34
N ASP A 79 16.40 -9.33 4.21
CA ASP A 79 16.06 -10.23 5.31
C ASP A 79 15.22 -9.49 6.35
N VAL A 80 14.59 -10.26 7.25
CA VAL A 80 13.65 -9.74 8.24
C VAL A 80 14.33 -8.77 9.21
N ASP A 81 15.55 -9.06 9.64
CA ASP A 81 16.26 -8.23 10.63
C ASP A 81 16.62 -6.87 10.02
N SER A 82 17.16 -6.88 8.80
CA SER A 82 17.42 -5.66 8.03
C SER A 82 16.14 -4.85 7.79
N ALA A 83 15.02 -5.51 7.48
CA ALA A 83 13.74 -4.84 7.27
C ALA A 83 13.19 -4.19 8.55
N ILE A 84 13.37 -4.83 9.70
CA ILE A 84 13.00 -4.27 11.02
C ILE A 84 13.82 -3.00 11.30
N GLU A 85 15.13 -3.05 11.11
CA GLU A 85 16.01 -1.91 11.33
C GLU A 85 15.66 -0.73 10.39
N ALA A 86 15.45 -1.00 9.10
CA ALA A 86 15.06 0.04 8.14
C ALA A 86 13.71 0.68 8.49
N LYS A 87 12.74 -0.10 8.98
CA LYS A 87 11.45 0.43 9.47
C LYS A 87 11.64 1.32 10.71
N ALA A 88 12.50 0.92 11.64
CA ALA A 88 12.80 1.72 12.84
C ALA A 88 13.42 3.07 12.47
N GLN A 89 14.36 3.09 11.53
CA GLN A 89 14.96 4.34 11.02
C GLN A 89 13.94 5.21 10.30
N ALA A 90 13.13 4.64 9.41
CA ALA A 90 12.09 5.37 8.71
C ALA A 90 11.07 5.99 9.69
N GLN A 91 10.70 5.26 10.75
CA GLN A 91 9.82 5.77 11.79
C GLN A 91 10.46 6.92 12.56
N ALA A 92 11.74 6.81 12.95
CA ALA A 92 12.46 7.88 13.63
C ALA A 92 12.50 9.18 12.79
N ILE A 93 12.70 9.06 11.47
CA ILE A 93 12.63 10.20 10.55
C ILE A 93 11.20 10.79 10.51
N CYS A 94 10.17 9.93 10.42
CA CYS A 94 8.78 10.40 10.42
C CYS A 94 8.42 11.14 11.71
N MET A 95 8.97 10.73 12.86
CA MET A 95 8.75 11.39 14.16
C MET A 95 9.35 12.80 14.24
N GLN A 96 10.29 13.15 13.36
CA GLN A 96 10.86 14.49 13.28
C GLN A 96 9.98 15.47 12.47
N THR A 97 8.97 14.97 11.76
CA THR A 97 8.06 15.81 10.95
C THR A 97 7.03 16.53 11.82
N ARG A 98 6.54 17.67 11.34
CA ARG A 98 5.51 18.45 12.06
C ARG A 98 4.18 17.70 12.07
N ASP A 99 3.90 16.93 11.04
CA ASP A 99 2.75 16.05 10.91
C ASP A 99 2.67 15.02 12.02
N TYR A 100 3.79 14.47 12.51
CA TYR A 100 3.79 13.63 13.70
C TYR A 100 3.30 14.39 14.94
N GLY A 101 3.79 15.62 15.14
CA GLY A 101 3.34 16.49 16.22
C GLY A 101 1.85 16.87 16.11
N ARG A 102 1.33 17.10 14.89
CA ARG A 102 -0.09 17.37 14.64
C ARG A 102 -0.95 16.13 14.94
N ALA A 103 -0.51 14.97 14.49
CA ALA A 103 -1.16 13.69 14.77
C ALA A 103 -1.24 13.44 16.28
N TYR A 104 -0.13 13.63 17.00
CA TYR A 104 -0.08 13.46 18.45
C TYR A 104 -1.04 14.41 19.18
N ARG A 105 -1.01 15.71 18.84
CA ARG A 105 -1.92 16.70 19.45
C ARG A 105 -3.39 16.40 19.16
N ALA A 106 -3.72 16.03 17.92
CA ALA A 106 -5.07 15.67 17.54
C ALA A 106 -5.54 14.40 18.28
N PHE A 107 -4.66 13.39 18.41
CA PHE A 107 -4.94 12.17 19.15
C PHE A 107 -5.25 12.45 20.63
N VAL A 108 -4.42 13.25 21.31
CA VAL A 108 -4.64 13.67 22.70
C VAL A 108 -5.95 14.45 22.83
N ALA A 109 -6.27 15.31 21.87
CA ALA A 109 -7.50 16.09 21.83
C ALA A 109 -8.74 15.31 21.33
N LYS A 110 -8.61 14.01 20.99
CA LYS A 110 -9.64 13.19 20.32
C LYS A 110 -10.23 13.84 19.06
N GLY A 111 -9.42 14.65 18.37
CA GLY A 111 -9.78 15.35 17.14
C GLY A 111 -9.21 14.68 15.90
N LYS A 112 -9.64 15.15 14.73
CA LYS A 112 -9.05 14.74 13.44
C LYS A 112 -7.78 15.56 13.16
N PRO A 113 -6.63 14.92 12.89
CA PRO A 113 -5.44 15.63 12.48
C PRO A 113 -5.60 16.22 11.08
N VAL A 114 -4.98 17.38 10.85
CA VAL A 114 -4.81 17.97 9.52
C VAL A 114 -3.34 17.86 9.17
N PHE A 115 -3.04 17.13 8.10
CA PHE A 115 -1.68 16.90 7.62
C PHE A 115 -1.31 17.91 6.53
N GLU A 116 -0.07 18.40 6.55
CA GLU A 116 0.46 19.34 5.57
C GLU A 116 1.63 18.77 4.76
N GLY A 117 2.06 17.54 5.05
CA GLY A 117 3.17 16.87 4.39
C GLY A 117 4.55 17.36 4.85
N ASN A 118 4.65 17.98 6.03
CA ASN A 118 5.88 18.55 6.61
C ASN A 118 6.15 18.12 8.06
#